data_AF-A0A958VZN2-F1
#
_entry.id   AF-A0A958VZN2-F1
#
_cell.length_a   1.000
_cell.length_b   1.000
_cell.length_c   1.000
_cell.angle_alpha   90.00
_cell.angle_beta   90.00
_cell.angle_gamma   90.00
#
_symmetry.space_group_name_H-M   'P 1'
#
loop_
_entity.id
_entity.type
_entity.pdbx_description
1 polymer ?
#
loop_
_entity_poly.entity_id
_entity_poly.type
_entity_poly.pdbx_seq_one_letter_code
_entity_poly.pdbx_strand_id
1 'polypeptide(L)' 'MLKRTKKLKRDDLEELRKREELIKQHTLIVQALEYQKQLYIQQLFPKYGLDPNKQFNINLKTGRVSEEISSKK' A
#
# COMPACT_ATOMS: atom_id res chain seq x y z
N MET A 1 12.53 -22.78 -31.30
CA MET A 1 13.19 -21.48 -31.04
C MET A 1 14.32 -21.68 -30.05
N LEU A 2 15.58 -21.46 -30.43
CA LEU A 2 16.71 -21.50 -29.48
C LEU A 2 16.68 -20.23 -28.62
N LYS A 3 16.40 -20.38 -27.31
CA LYS A 3 16.56 -19.29 -26.34
C LYS A 3 18.06 -19.01 -26.16
N ARG A 4 18.55 -17.90 -26.70
CA ARG A 4 19.88 -17.38 -26.38
C ARG A 4 19.85 -16.81 -24.96
N THR A 5 20.59 -17.42 -24.05
CA THR A 5 20.78 -16.92 -22.68
C THR A 5 22.18 -16.32 -22.55
N LYS A 6 22.29 -15.14 -21.93
CA LYS A 6 23.56 -14.48 -21.63
C LYS A 6 23.62 -14.21 -20.13
N LYS A 7 24.69 -14.65 -19.48
CA LYS A 7 24.89 -14.47 -18.04
C LYS A 7 25.41 -13.06 -17.77
N LEU A 8 24.86 -12.41 -16.74
CA LEU A 8 25.37 -11.13 -16.25
C LEU A 8 26.72 -11.30 -15.55
N LYS A 9 27.54 -10.23 -15.55
CA LYS A 9 28.73 -10.18 -14.69
C LYS A 9 28.30 -10.13 -13.23
N ARG A 10 29.18 -10.59 -12.35
CA ARG A 10 28.89 -10.69 -10.92
C ARG A 10 28.56 -9.31 -10.31
N ASP A 11 29.36 -8.31 -10.61
CA ASP A 11 29.23 -6.96 -10.04
C ASP A 11 27.89 -6.32 -10.46
N ASP A 12 27.54 -6.44 -11.75
CA ASP A 12 26.25 -5.97 -12.27
C ASP A 12 25.07 -6.67 -11.58
N LEU A 13 25.18 -7.98 -11.32
CA LEU A 13 24.15 -8.75 -10.62
C LEU A 13 24.02 -8.36 -9.15
N GLU A 14 25.14 -8.11 -8.46
CA GLU A 14 25.12 -7.64 -7.06
C GLU A 14 24.49 -6.25 -6.94
N GLU A 15 24.79 -5.34 -7.87
CA GLU A 15 24.16 -4.02 -7.92
C GLU A 15 22.65 -4.11 -8.16
N LEU A 16 22.20 -4.98 -9.06
CA LEU A 16 20.77 -5.22 -9.28
C LEU A 16 20.08 -5.76 -8.02
N ARG A 17 20.73 -6.67 -7.27
CA ARG A 17 20.19 -7.20 -6.01
C ARG A 17 20.06 -6.12 -4.95
N LYS A 18 21.03 -5.21 -4.83
CA LYS A 18 20.94 -4.08 -3.89
C LYS A 18 19.78 -3.15 -4.23
N ARG A 19 19.54 -2.89 -5.52
CA ARG A 19 18.39 -2.08 -5.97
C ARG A 19 17.06 -2.77 -5.67
N GLU A 20 16.97 -4.08 -5.90
CA GLU A 20 15.80 -4.88 -5.55
C GLU A 20 15.50 -4.81 -4.04
N GLU A 21 16.54 -4.95 -3.22
CA GLU A 21 16.41 -4.84 -1.77
C GLU A 21 15.95 -3.45 -1.32
N LEU A 22 16.51 -2.38 -1.92
CA LEU A 22 16.08 -1.01 -1.68
C LEU A 22 14.59 -0.82 -2.02
N ILE A 23 14.15 -1.31 -3.18
CA ILE A 23 12.74 -1.24 -3.60
C ILE A 23 11.86 -1.97 -2.58
N LYS A 24 12.26 -3.17 -2.15
CA LYS A 24 11.52 -3.94 -1.16
C LYS A 24 11.38 -3.20 0.17
N GLN A 25 12.45 -2.56 0.65
CA GLN A 25 12.42 -1.75 1.86
C GLN A 25 11.43 -0.58 1.72
N HIS A 26 11.46 0.15 0.61
CA HIS A 26 10.53 1.26 0.37
C HIS A 26 9.08 0.79 0.28
N THR A 27 8.82 -0.35 -0.36
CA THR A 27 7.49 -0.96 -0.40
C THR A 27 6.96 -1.28 1.00
N LEU A 28 7.80 -1.85 1.87
CA LEU A 28 7.43 -2.13 3.26
C LEU A 28 7.13 -0.84 4.04
N ILE A 29 7.91 0.23 3.82
CA ILE A 29 7.67 1.54 4.41
C ILE A 29 6.32 2.10 3.95
N VAL A 30 6.03 2.05 2.65
CA VAL A 30 4.75 2.50 2.10
C VAL A 30 3.59 1.75 2.75
N GLN A 31 3.67 0.42 2.85
CA GLN A 31 2.64 -0.40 3.49
C GLN A 31 2.43 -0.04 4.96
N ALA A 32 3.52 0.18 5.71
CA ALA A 32 3.44 0.61 7.11
C ALA A 32 2.75 1.98 7.25
N LEU A 33 3.08 2.93 6.37
CA LEU A 33 2.46 4.26 6.36
C LEU A 33 0.98 4.21 5.95
N GLU A 34 0.61 3.35 5.00
CA GLU A 34 -0.78 3.12 4.63
C GLU A 34 -1.59 2.55 5.79
N TYR A 35 -1.02 1.59 6.52
CA TYR A 35 -1.65 1.03 7.72
C TYR A 35 -1.81 2.08 8.82
N GLN A 36 -0.76 2.87 9.10
CA GLN A 36 -0.83 3.96 10.07
C GLN A 36 -1.93 4.99 9.70
N LYS A 37 -2.04 5.34 8.41
CA LYS A 37 -3.11 6.22 7.91
C LYS A 37 -4.49 5.62 8.16
N GLN A 38 -4.67 4.32 7.90
CA GLN A 38 -5.94 3.63 8.13
C GLN A 38 -6.33 3.61 9.61
N LEU A 39 -5.37 3.35 10.51
CA LEU A 39 -5.61 3.41 11.96
C LEU A 39 -6.06 4.80 12.40
N TYR A 40 -5.39 5.85 11.91
CA TYR A 40 -5.77 7.22 12.23
C TYR A 40 -7.20 7.54 11.76
N ILE A 41 -7.58 7.07 10.57
CA ILE A 41 -8.94 7.21 10.05
C ILE A 41 -9.97 6.51 10.96
N GLN A 42 -9.70 5.27 11.38
CA GLN A 42 -10.59 4.53 12.28
C GLN A 42 -10.76 5.24 13.63
N GLN A 43 -9.69 5.86 14.14
CA GLN A 43 -9.75 6.66 15.38
C GLN A 43 -10.57 7.94 15.23
N LEU A 44 -10.70 8.49 14.01
CA LEU A 44 -11.55 9.66 13.75
C LEU A 44 -13.04 9.32 13.69
N PHE A 45 -13.42 8.12 13.26
CA PHE A 45 -14.83 7.76 13.07
C PHE A 45 -15.72 8.01 14.31
N PRO A 46 -15.35 7.60 15.53
CA PRO A 46 -16.14 7.88 16.73
C PRO A 46 -16.39 9.38 16.96
N LYS A 47 -15.41 10.24 16.64
CA LYS A 47 -15.53 11.70 16.81
C LYS A 47 -16.62 12.31 15.94
N TYR A 48 -16.95 11.66 14.83
CA TYR A 48 -17.97 12.11 13.88
C TYR A 48 -19.24 11.25 13.92
N GLY A 49 -19.40 10.40 14.95
CA GLY A 49 -20.56 9.51 15.09
C GLY A 49 -20.63 8.40 14.04
N LEU A 50 -19.50 8.05 13.41
CA LEU A 50 -19.40 6.98 12.44
C LEU A 50 -19.03 5.67 13.16
N ASP A 51 -19.68 4.56 12.79
CA ASP A 51 -19.45 3.25 13.39
C ASP A 51 -18.07 2.68 12.95
N PRO A 52 -17.11 2.48 13.86
CA PRO A 52 -15.78 1.99 13.51
C PRO A 52 -15.76 0.59 12.87
N ASN A 53 -16.85 -0.18 12.96
CA ASN A 53 -16.96 -1.51 12.36
C ASN A 53 -17.41 -1.49 10.89
N LYS A 54 -17.81 -0.32 10.37
CA LYS A 54 -18.22 -0.15 8.99
C LYS A 54 -17.07 0.34 8.11
N GLN A 55 -17.10 -0.03 6.83
CA GLN A 55 -16.16 0.48 5.85
C GLN A 55 -16.64 1.83 5.32
N PHE A 56 -15.76 2.83 5.37
CA PHE A 56 -16.01 4.14 4.81
C PHE A 56 -14.85 4.55 3.90
N ASN A 57 -15.20 5.26 2.83
CA ASN A 57 -14.26 5.96 1.98
C ASN A 57 -14.26 7.45 2.34
N ILE A 58 -13.07 8.03 2.48
CA ILE A 58 -12.88 9.46 2.75
C ILE A 58 -12.28 10.13 1.51
N ASN A 59 -13.00 11.08 0.94
CA ASN A 59 -12.46 11.93 -0.09
C ASN A 59 -11.51 12.97 0.55
N LEU A 60 -10.20 12.74 0.46
CA LEU A 60 -9.18 13.61 1.05
C LEU A 60 -9.17 15.05 0.49
N LYS A 61 -9.76 15.29 -0.69
CA LYS A 61 -9.87 16.65 -1.26
C LYS A 61 -11.03 17.43 -0.67
N THR A 62 -12.14 16.77 -0.35
CA THR A 62 -13.39 17.43 0.08
C THR A 62 -13.76 17.15 1.53
N GLY A 63 -13.07 16.21 2.19
CA GLY A 63 -13.39 15.74 3.54
C GLY A 63 -14.67 14.91 3.65
N ARG A 64 -15.37 14.65 2.53
CA ARG A 64 -16.62 13.87 2.52
C ARG A 64 -16.35 12.41 2.83
N VAL A 65 -17.16 11.86 3.71
CA VAL A 65 -17.14 10.45 4.10
C VAL A 65 -18.35 9.75 3.51
N SER A 66 -18.14 8.62 2.83
CA SER A 66 -19.20 7.79 2.25
C SER A 66 -19.06 6.36 2.75
N GLU A 67 -20.16 5.77 3.20
CA GLU A 67 -20.19 4.36 3.60
C GLU A 67 -20.02 3.48 2.35
N GLU A 68 -19.06 2.55 2.40
CA GLU A 68 -18.93 1.52 1.39
C GLU A 68 -20.00 0.46 1.66
N ILE A 69 -21.10 0.56 0.92
CA ILE A 69 -22.12 -0.49 0.93
C ILE A 69 -21.46 -1.70 0.27
N SER A 70 -21.04 -2.67 1.06
CA SER A 70 -20.56 -3.95 0.54
C SER A 70 -21.74 -4.65 -0.13
N SER A 71 -21.93 -4.43 -1.43
CA SER A 71 -22.80 -5.27 -2.23
C SER A 71 -22.12 -6.64 -2.31
N LYS A 72 -22.45 -7.53 -1.35
CA LYS A 72 -22.18 -8.96 -1.50
C LYS A 72 -22.86 -9.40 -2.80
N LYS A 73 -22.05 -9.68 -3.83
CA LYS A 73 -22.46 -10.46 -4.99
C LYS A 73 -22.15 -11.92 -4.72
#